data_AF-Q2LEX4-F1
#
_entry.id   AF-Q2LEX4-F1
#
_cell.length_a   1.000
_cell.length_b   1.000
_cell.length_c   1.000
_cell.angle_alpha   90.00
_cell.angle_beta   90.00
_cell.angle_gamma   90.00
#
_symmetry.space_group_name_H-M   'P 1'
#
loop_
_entity.id
_entity.type
_entity.pdbx_description
1 polymer ?
#
loop_
_entity_poly.entity_id
_entity_poly.type
_entity_poly.pdbx_seq_one_letter_code
_entity_poly.pdbx_strand_id
1 'polypeptide(L)'
;MLTVTLPDGRSAFARGVVDGLPAFGWGSAPAGLLTRRQLAAERLRPVGDPVALIIWGRARSDGRPARWAARPAGPPGPPGPLGRPARWAALFPVDQAADKRPCTPGMRAAIGAALAARRVCQLCGPIDHYTRSGLCSACFVIAGPTKPSTAA
;
A
#
# COMPACT_ATOMS: atom_id res chain seq x y z
N MET A 1 -14.59 2.52 -25.31
CA MET A 1 -13.90 3.78 -25.00
C MET A 1 -14.98 4.84 -24.93
N LEU A 2 -15.01 5.63 -23.86
CA LEU A 2 -16.02 6.67 -23.66
C LEU A 2 -15.37 7.97 -23.18
N THR A 3 -15.97 9.09 -23.53
CA THR A 3 -15.58 10.39 -22.98
C THR A 3 -16.20 10.54 -21.60
N VAL A 4 -15.38 10.88 -20.60
CA VAL A 4 -15.80 11.12 -19.22
C VAL A 4 -15.41 12.53 -18.81
N THR A 5 -16.29 13.18 -18.06
CA THR A 5 -16.00 14.47 -17.42
C THR A 5 -15.45 14.20 -16.03
N LEU A 6 -14.23 14.66 -15.78
CA LEU A 6 -13.58 14.58 -14.48
C LEU A 6 -14.14 15.66 -13.54
N PRO A 7 -14.01 15.50 -12.22
CA PRO A 7 -14.48 16.50 -11.25
C PRO A 7 -13.88 17.91 -11.41
N ASP A 8 -12.75 18.03 -12.11
CA ASP A 8 -12.10 19.29 -12.45
C ASP A 8 -12.66 19.95 -13.73
N GLY A 9 -13.72 19.40 -14.32
CA GLY A 9 -14.39 19.89 -15.53
C GLY A 9 -13.72 19.46 -16.83
N ARG A 10 -12.57 18.77 -16.79
CA ARG A 10 -11.87 18.32 -18.00
C ARG A 10 -12.50 17.06 -18.55
N SER A 11 -12.54 16.94 -19.88
CA SER A 11 -12.96 15.71 -20.56
C SER A 11 -11.75 14.82 -20.85
N ALA A 12 -11.88 13.52 -20.58
CA ALA A 12 -10.84 12.54 -20.85
C ALA A 12 -11.44 11.27 -21.49
N PHE A 13 -10.64 10.53 -22.25
CA PHE A 13 -11.06 9.27 -22.84
C PHE A 13 -10.78 8.10 -21.91
N ALA A 14 -11.82 7.61 -21.25
CA ALA A 14 -11.75 6.41 -20.43
C ALA A 14 -11.92 5.14 -21.28
N ARG A 15 -11.30 4.06 -20.83
CA ARG A 15 -11.47 2.74 -21.43
C ARG A 15 -12.85 2.16 -21.10
N GLY A 16 -13.35 2.43 -19.90
CA GLY A 16 -14.64 1.97 -19.39
C GLY A 16 -15.02 2.68 -18.08
N VAL A 17 -16.12 2.26 -17.47
CA VAL A 17 -16.53 2.65 -16.12
C VAL A 17 -16.50 1.41 -15.25
N VAL A 18 -16.00 1.56 -14.03
CA VAL A 18 -15.75 0.50 -13.08
C VAL A 18 -16.14 1.01 -11.70
N ASP A 19 -17.08 0.34 -11.03
CA ASP A 19 -17.58 0.75 -9.72
C ASP A 19 -18.00 2.23 -9.67
N GLY A 20 -18.59 2.72 -10.77
CA GLY A 20 -18.99 4.12 -10.92
C GLY A 20 -17.85 5.10 -11.23
N LEU A 21 -16.59 4.64 -11.27
CA LEU A 21 -15.41 5.45 -11.57
C LEU A 21 -14.93 5.26 -13.02
N PRO A 22 -14.43 6.31 -13.67
CA PRO A 22 -13.79 6.18 -14.96
C PRO A 22 -12.50 5.36 -14.85
N ALA A 23 -12.37 4.35 -15.70
CA ALA A 23 -11.21 3.45 -15.75
C ALA A 23 -10.37 3.73 -17.00
N PHE A 24 -9.12 4.12 -16.79
CA PHE A 24 -8.12 4.39 -17.83
C PHE A 24 -7.23 3.17 -18.06
N GLY A 25 -6.73 3.01 -19.28
CA GLY A 25 -5.70 2.00 -19.57
C GLY A 25 -4.34 2.43 -19.04
N TRP A 26 -3.40 1.48 -19.03
CA TRP A 26 -1.99 1.81 -18.75
C TRP A 26 -1.49 2.94 -19.65
N GLY A 27 -0.89 3.97 -19.06
CA GLY A 27 -0.35 5.13 -19.79
C GLY A 27 -1.39 6.10 -20.35
N SER A 28 -2.69 5.89 -20.12
CA SER A 28 -3.75 6.77 -20.63
C SER A 28 -4.44 7.60 -19.55
N ALA A 29 -3.88 7.65 -18.34
CA ALA A 29 -4.41 8.52 -17.29
C ALA A 29 -4.17 9.99 -17.68
N PRO A 30 -5.18 10.86 -17.56
CA PRO A 30 -5.04 12.27 -17.88
C PRO A 30 -4.10 12.98 -16.91
N ALA A 31 -3.43 14.04 -17.39
CA ALA A 31 -2.51 14.83 -16.58
C ALA A 31 -3.19 15.40 -15.32
N GLY A 32 -2.46 15.56 -14.23
CA GLY A 32 -3.02 16.05 -12.95
C GLY A 32 -3.74 14.98 -12.13
N LEU A 33 -3.81 13.73 -12.60
CA LEU A 33 -4.21 12.58 -11.80
C LEU A 33 -3.01 11.67 -11.53
N LEU A 34 -2.77 11.35 -10.26
CA LEU A 34 -1.67 10.49 -9.84
C LEU A 34 -2.16 9.33 -8.97
N THR A 35 -1.45 8.21 -9.06
CA THR A 35 -1.65 7.08 -8.13
C THR A 35 -1.13 7.43 -6.75
N ARG A 36 -1.61 6.75 -5.69
CA ARG A 36 -1.10 6.94 -4.31
C ARG A 36 0.43 6.85 -4.21
N ARG A 37 1.05 5.95 -4.99
CA ARG A 37 2.51 5.78 -4.99
C ARG A 37 3.23 6.94 -5.66
N GLN A 38 2.66 7.50 -6.73
CA GLN A 38 3.18 8.69 -7.39
C GLN A 38 3.03 9.93 -6.50
N LEU A 39 1.86 10.14 -5.87
CA LEU A 39 1.70 11.20 -4.86
C LEU A 39 2.74 11.08 -3.74
N ALA A 40 2.97 9.87 -3.23
CA ALA A 40 3.95 9.66 -2.17
C ALA A 40 5.40 9.99 -2.62
N ALA A 41 5.72 9.81 -3.91
CA ALA A 41 7.02 10.21 -4.48
C ALA A 41 7.17 11.74 -4.49
N GLU A 42 6.08 12.46 -4.77
CA GLU A 42 5.99 13.92 -4.69
C GLU A 42 5.85 14.45 -3.25
N ARG A 43 5.98 13.59 -2.23
CA ARG A 43 5.72 13.92 -0.81
C ARG A 43 4.31 14.47 -0.55
N LEU A 44 3.37 14.09 -1.40
CA LEU A 44 1.95 14.36 -1.22
C LEU A 44 1.23 13.13 -0.64
N ARG A 45 0.06 13.34 -0.08
CA ARG A 45 -0.88 12.30 0.34
C ARG A 45 -2.26 12.59 -0.25
N PRO A 46 -3.01 11.55 -0.67
CA PRO A 46 -4.35 11.74 -1.18
C PRO A 46 -5.28 12.31 -0.11
N VAL A 47 -6.19 13.17 -0.54
CA VAL A 47 -7.30 13.67 0.27
C VAL A 47 -8.59 13.21 -0.39
N GLY A 48 -9.52 12.68 0.41
CA GLY A 48 -10.80 12.18 -0.09
C GLY A 48 -10.72 10.87 -0.87
N ASP A 49 -11.80 10.62 -1.61
CA ASP A 49 -12.00 9.42 -2.41
C ASP A 49 -11.34 9.54 -3.79
N PRO A 50 -10.99 8.40 -4.43
CA PRO A 50 -10.44 8.43 -5.78
C PRO A 50 -11.47 8.89 -6.80
N VAL A 51 -11.00 9.65 -7.79
CA VAL A 51 -11.84 10.18 -8.87
C VAL A 51 -11.84 9.29 -10.11
N ALA A 52 -10.87 8.38 -10.21
CA ALA A 52 -10.68 7.50 -11.35
C ALA A 52 -9.84 6.28 -10.97
N LEU A 53 -9.79 5.31 -11.88
CA LEU A 53 -8.94 4.13 -11.79
C LEU A 53 -8.02 4.04 -13.01
N ILE A 54 -6.82 3.51 -12.83
CA ILE A 54 -6.01 2.99 -13.93
C ILE A 54 -5.99 1.47 -13.84
N ILE A 55 -6.23 0.80 -14.98
CA ILE A 55 -6.34 -0.66 -15.09
C ILE A 55 -5.31 -1.20 -16.09
N TRP A 56 -4.62 -2.28 -15.74
CA TRP A 56 -3.60 -2.88 -16.60
C TRP A 56 -3.36 -4.37 -16.32
N GLY A 57 -2.60 -4.99 -17.22
CA GLY A 57 -2.19 -6.37 -17.13
C GLY A 57 -3.25 -7.36 -17.64
N ARG A 58 -2.77 -8.56 -17.97
CA ARG A 58 -3.58 -9.75 -18.27
C ARG A 58 -3.62 -10.65 -17.04
N ALA A 59 -4.72 -11.37 -16.81
CA ALA A 59 -4.62 -12.61 -16.03
C ALA A 59 -3.70 -13.58 -16.79
N ARG A 60 -3.06 -14.52 -16.09
CA ARG A 60 -2.23 -15.53 -16.74
C ARG A 60 -3.03 -16.25 -17.84
N SER A 61 -2.36 -16.59 -18.95
CA SER A 61 -2.93 -17.37 -20.05
C SER A 61 -3.34 -18.78 -19.63
N ASP A 62 -2.74 -19.32 -18.57
CA ASP A 62 -3.01 -20.65 -17.99
C ASP A 62 -4.32 -20.75 -17.19
N GLY A 63 -5.12 -19.67 -17.13
CA GLY A 63 -6.38 -19.64 -16.39
C GLY A 63 -6.23 -19.65 -14.87
N ARG A 64 -5.02 -19.82 -14.32
CA ARG A 64 -4.81 -19.77 -12.88
C ARG A 64 -4.92 -18.31 -12.41
N PRO A 65 -5.61 -18.07 -11.27
CA PRO A 65 -5.59 -16.76 -10.66
C PRO A 65 -4.14 -16.34 -10.38
N ALA A 66 -3.84 -15.05 -10.45
CA ALA A 66 -2.54 -14.58 -9.97
C ALA A 66 -2.34 -15.07 -8.53
N ARG A 67 -1.12 -15.38 -8.09
CA ARG A 67 -0.84 -15.95 -6.75
C ARG A 67 -1.48 -15.17 -5.58
N TRP A 68 -1.69 -13.86 -5.77
CA TRP A 68 -2.41 -13.01 -4.81
C TRP A 68 -3.94 -13.21 -4.82
N ALA A 69 -4.54 -13.59 -5.94
CA ALA A 69 -5.96 -13.91 -6.09
C ALA A 69 -6.33 -15.31 -5.55
N ALA A 70 -5.33 -16.15 -5.23
CA ALA A 70 -5.52 -17.43 -4.52
C ALA A 70 -5.50 -17.29 -2.98
N ARG A 71 -5.23 -16.09 -2.44
CA ARG A 71 -5.36 -15.81 -1.00
C ARG A 71 -6.73 -15.19 -0.75
N PRO A 72 -7.56 -15.68 0.20
CA PRO A 72 -8.80 -15.01 0.56
C PRO A 72 -8.45 -13.79 1.43
N ALA A 73 -8.12 -12.67 0.78
CA ALA A 73 -7.91 -11.40 1.46
C ALA A 73 -8.32 -10.26 0.52
N GLY A 74 -9.63 -10.07 0.38
CA GLY A 74 -10.25 -8.91 -0.26
C GLY A 74 -11.11 -9.24 -1.48
N PRO A 75 -12.08 -8.37 -1.83
CA PRO A 75 -12.88 -8.52 -3.04
C PRO A 75 -11.96 -8.54 -4.27
N PRO A 76 -12.29 -9.32 -5.32
CA PRO A 76 -11.55 -9.26 -6.57
C PRO A 76 -11.48 -7.81 -7.03
N GLY A 77 -10.32 -7.40 -7.54
CA GLY A 77 -10.23 -6.14 -8.26
C GLY A 77 -11.31 -6.10 -9.35
N PRO A 78 -11.80 -4.92 -9.70
CA PRO A 78 -12.92 -4.81 -10.62
C PRO A 78 -12.69 -5.58 -11.92
N PRO A 79 -13.76 -6.08 -12.55
CA PRO A 79 -13.64 -6.82 -13.79
C PRO A 79 -12.89 -5.96 -14.80
N GLY A 80 -11.77 -6.49 -15.29
CA GLY A 80 -11.11 -5.89 -16.43
C GLY A 80 -12.02 -5.93 -17.66
N PRO A 81 -11.67 -5.23 -18.74
CA PRO A 81 -12.44 -5.16 -19.98
C PRO A 81 -12.66 -6.53 -20.69
N LEU A 82 -12.09 -7.62 -20.17
CA LEU A 82 -12.20 -8.99 -20.68
C LEU A 82 -12.82 -9.95 -19.64
N GLY A 83 -13.48 -9.46 -18.59
CA GLY A 83 -14.10 -10.28 -17.54
C GLY A 83 -13.11 -11.00 -16.60
N ARG A 84 -11.81 -10.70 -16.72
CA ARG A 84 -10.74 -11.23 -15.86
C ARG A 84 -10.30 -10.17 -14.84
N PRO A 85 -9.90 -10.53 -13.60
CA PRO A 85 -9.45 -9.55 -12.62
C PRO A 85 -8.18 -8.85 -13.12
N ALA A 86 -8.29 -7.55 -13.39
CA ALA A 86 -7.18 -6.74 -13.84
C ALA A 86 -6.38 -6.21 -12.64
N ARG A 87 -5.12 -5.87 -12.86
CA ARG A 87 -4.42 -5.01 -11.89
C ARG A 87 -4.99 -3.61 -12.01
N TRP A 88 -5.08 -2.92 -10.89
CA TRP A 88 -5.63 -1.59 -10.85
C TRP A 88 -4.91 -0.73 -9.81
N ALA A 89 -5.05 0.58 -9.96
CA ALA A 89 -4.65 1.57 -8.97
C ALA A 89 -5.63 2.74 -9.02
N ALA A 90 -5.93 3.27 -7.84
CA ALA A 90 -6.74 4.46 -7.68
C ALA A 90 -5.96 5.71 -8.08
N LEU A 91 -6.63 6.61 -8.80
CA LEU A 91 -6.13 7.90 -9.25
C LEU A 91 -6.76 9.02 -8.41
N PHE A 92 -5.92 9.96 -8.00
CA PHE A 92 -6.26 11.09 -7.16
C PHE A 92 -5.84 12.40 -7.84
N PRO A 93 -6.61 13.48 -7.69
CA PRO A 93 -6.21 14.81 -8.16
C PRO A 93 -5.00 15.32 -7.38
N VAL A 94 -4.01 15.88 -8.10
CA VAL A 94 -2.79 16.43 -7.49
C VAL A 94 -3.05 17.75 -6.79
N ASP A 95 -3.92 18.58 -7.35
CA ASP A 95 -4.37 19.87 -6.83
C ASP A 95 -5.09 19.76 -5.47
N GLN A 96 -5.77 18.63 -5.23
CA GLN A 96 -6.44 18.34 -3.96
C GLN A 96 -5.55 17.59 -2.97
N ALA A 97 -4.37 17.14 -3.39
CA ALA A 97 -3.48 16.39 -2.52
C ALA A 97 -2.87 17.31 -1.46
N ALA A 98 -2.78 16.80 -0.24
CA ALA A 98 -2.16 17.52 0.86
C ALA A 98 -0.70 17.09 1.01
N ASP A 99 0.11 17.94 1.63
CA ASP A 99 1.45 17.55 2.01
C ASP A 99 1.44 16.33 2.95
N LYS A 100 2.42 15.46 2.73
CA LYS A 100 2.67 14.34 3.63
C LYS A 100 3.13 14.88 4.97
N ARG A 101 2.35 14.58 6.01
CA ARG A 101 2.67 15.03 7.37
C ARG A 101 4.08 14.57 7.78
N PRO A 102 4.95 15.50 8.22
CA PRO A 102 6.23 15.11 8.78
C PRO A 102 6.01 14.35 10.10
N CYS A 103 6.88 13.39 10.38
CA CYS A 103 6.87 12.71 11.67
C CYS A 103 7.24 13.72 12.78
N THR A 104 6.41 13.84 13.81
CA THR A 104 6.67 14.76 14.92
C THR A 104 7.96 14.37 15.65
N PRO A 105 8.68 15.30 16.28
CA PRO A 105 9.86 14.98 17.08
C PRO A 105 9.59 13.91 18.15
N GLY A 106 8.46 14.00 18.86
CA GLY A 106 8.06 13.00 19.86
C GLY A 106 7.81 11.62 19.26
N MET A 107 7.17 11.54 18.08
CA MET A 107 6.97 10.26 17.40
C MET A 107 8.28 9.67 16.88
N ARG A 108 9.23 10.51 16.42
CA ARG A 108 10.60 10.07 16.09
C ARG A 108 11.32 9.51 17.32
N ALA A 109 11.24 10.19 18.46
CA ALA A 109 11.83 9.71 19.71
C ALA A 109 11.21 8.38 20.16
N ALA A 110 9.89 8.22 20.08
CA ALA A 110 9.19 6.99 20.42
C ALA A 110 9.60 5.81 19.51
N ILE A 111 9.73 6.04 18.20
CA ILE A 111 10.23 5.02 17.26
C ILE A 111 11.69 4.67 17.60
N GLY A 112 12.52 5.66 17.92
CA GLY A 112 13.90 5.45 18.36
C GLY A 112 13.98 4.58 19.61
N ALA A 113 13.18 4.89 20.64
CA ALA A 113 13.08 4.09 21.86
C ALA A 113 12.59 2.66 21.59
N ALA A 114 11.57 2.50 20.72
CA ALA A 114 11.07 1.19 20.34
C ALA A 114 12.10 0.35 19.57
N LEU A 115 12.89 0.96 18.68
CA LEU A 115 13.98 0.29 17.97
C LEU A 115 15.13 -0.08 18.92
N ALA A 116 15.45 0.77 19.89
CA ALA A 116 16.46 0.47 20.91
C ALA A 116 16.03 -0.70 21.81
N ALA A 117 14.78 -0.72 22.27
CA ALA A 117 14.24 -1.82 23.08
C ALA A 117 14.27 -3.18 22.33
N ARG A 118 14.03 -3.16 21.01
CA ARG A 118 14.14 -4.36 20.16
C ARG A 118 15.59 -4.85 19.96
N ARG A 119 16.59 -4.11 20.44
CA ARG A 119 18.02 -4.45 20.35
C ARG A 119 18.61 -4.83 21.70
N VAL A 120 17.78 -5.23 22.66
CA VAL A 120 18.21 -5.76 23.96
C VAL A 120 17.66 -7.16 24.13
N CYS A 121 18.55 -8.15 24.11
CA CYS A 121 18.27 -9.53 24.47
C CYS A 121 18.18 -9.67 25.99
N GLN A 122 17.16 -10.36 26.48
CA GLN A 122 17.00 -10.61 27.92
C GLN A 122 18.07 -11.55 28.52
N LEU A 123 18.82 -12.29 27.70
CA LEU A 123 19.87 -13.22 28.15
C LEU A 123 21.29 -12.68 27.97
N CYS A 124 21.59 -12.07 26.82
CA CYS A 124 22.94 -11.62 26.48
C CYS A 124 23.10 -10.09 26.38
N GLY A 125 22.02 -9.33 26.62
CA GLY A 125 22.06 -7.87 26.65
C GLY A 125 22.01 -7.22 25.26
N PRO A 126 22.67 -6.06 25.07
CA PRO A 126 22.62 -5.31 23.82
C PRO A 126 23.13 -6.08 22.60
N ILE A 127 22.42 -5.98 21.48
CA ILE A 127 22.71 -6.66 20.21
C ILE A 127 22.56 -5.70 19.02
N ASP A 128 23.17 -6.03 17.89
CA ASP A 128 23.11 -5.26 16.63
C ASP A 128 21.90 -5.60 15.73
N HIS A 129 21.26 -6.74 16.01
CA HIS A 129 20.07 -7.22 15.33
C HIS A 129 18.82 -7.12 16.22
N TYR A 130 17.66 -7.55 15.72
CA TYR A 130 16.41 -7.45 16.45
C TYR A 130 16.09 -8.70 17.26
N THR A 131 15.49 -8.50 18.43
CA THR A 131 14.95 -9.58 19.24
C THR A 131 13.60 -10.05 18.70
N ARG A 132 13.34 -11.35 18.87
CA ARG A 132 12.04 -11.98 18.71
C ARG A 132 11.62 -12.49 20.09
N SER A 133 10.46 -12.05 20.58
CA SER A 133 9.96 -12.42 21.92
C SER A 133 10.96 -12.12 23.05
N GLY A 134 11.73 -11.03 22.94
CA GLY A 134 12.73 -10.64 23.96
C GLY A 134 14.10 -11.31 23.84
N LEU A 135 14.28 -12.25 22.90
CA LEU A 135 15.54 -12.97 22.69
C LEU A 135 16.18 -12.68 21.33
N CYS A 136 17.50 -12.64 21.30
CA CYS A 136 18.28 -12.61 20.06
C CYS A 136 18.13 -13.94 19.30
N SER A 137 18.43 -13.97 18.01
CA SER A 137 18.23 -15.19 17.19
C SER A 137 18.97 -16.41 17.75
N ALA A 138 20.20 -16.23 18.25
CA ALA A 138 20.99 -17.30 18.85
C ALA A 138 20.37 -17.81 20.17
N CYS A 139 20.05 -16.90 21.09
CA CYS A 139 19.40 -17.23 22.35
C CYS A 139 18.01 -17.85 22.16
N PHE A 140 17.26 -17.41 21.15
CA PHE A 140 15.94 -17.94 20.84
C PHE A 140 16.00 -19.41 20.39
N VAL A 141 17.01 -19.78 19.59
CA VAL A 141 17.21 -21.17 19.15
C VAL A 141 17.58 -22.08 20.32
N ILE A 142 18.33 -21.57 21.31
CA ILE A 142 18.80 -22.35 22.47
C ILE A 142 17.70 -22.48 23.54
N ALA A 143 17.05 -21.37 23.91
CA ALA A 143 16.11 -21.33 25.03
C ALA A 143 14.65 -21.65 24.64
N GLY A 144 14.32 -21.62 23.35
CA GLY A 144 12.93 -21.65 22.88
C GLY A 144 12.16 -20.36 23.21
N PRO A 145 10.88 -20.26 22.83
CA PRO A 145 10.08 -19.07 23.12
C PRO A 145 9.73 -19.01 24.62
N THR A 146 10.50 -18.24 25.39
CA THR A 146 10.10 -17.87 26.74
C THR A 146 9.00 -16.82 26.64
N LYS A 147 7.80 -17.08 27.18
CA LYS A 147 6.80 -16.02 27.37
C LYS A 147 7.44 -14.95 28.28
N PRO A 148 7.32 -13.65 27.98
CA PRO A 148 7.77 -12.64 28.93
C PRO A 148 6.96 -12.80 30.22
N SER A 149 7.62 -13.04 31.35
CA SER A 149 7.00 -12.88 32.66
C SER A 149 6.76 -11.39 32.85
N THR A 150 5.50 -10.97 32.89
CA THR A 150 5.13 -9.61 33.26
C THR A 150 5.68 -9.33 34.66
N ALA A 151 6.72 -8.51 34.76
CA ALA A 151 7.10 -7.91 36.04
C ALA A 151 6.14 -6.74 36.29
N ALA A 152 5.46 -6.80 37.44
CA ALA A 152 4.51 -5.82 37.94
C ALA A 152 5.20 -4.53 38.40
#